data_AF-A0A2M8XUU5-F1
#
_entry.id   AF-A0A2M8XUU5-F1
#
_cell.length_a   1.000
_cell.length_b   1.000
_cell.length_c   1.000
_cell.angle_alpha   90.00
_cell.angle_beta   90.00
_cell.angle_gamma   90.00
#
_symmetry.space_group_name_H-M   'P 1'
#
loop_
_entity.id
_entity.type
_entity.pdbx_description
1 polymer ?
#
loop_
_entity_poly.entity_id
_entity_poly.type
_entity_poly.pdbx_seq_one_letter_code
_entity_poly.pdbx_strand_id
1 'polypeptide(L)'
;MKRFIIVALIAFSFSSCTDSLGDNVQNCGDVRNVAYENFKYCGQPKENPTKPIYVLINSNEELQKHFAPCDPFSPLPDFTQKRVLGLLSGPKPTSGYDIKIQSVVEDDCQILVQYSERVPGDSEIVLQTITYPADYIILPKSSKPIIFSKVNAVVDYAIVGTYGECATTDCYQFYRVENYKVFKYFNLTSLASDFYQLNYKALVFRDDYASFLSKIPTEIKNLKGQTKTFGSPNAHDQGGVYLEWNQGGVVTKIYLDNDNTADQTAEVIAFKKVIQDKVALLKTKS
;
A
#
# COMPACT_ATOMS: atom_id res chain seq x y z
N MET A 1 -7.46 -58.80 10.34
CA MET A 1 -8.00 -57.82 11.31
C MET A 1 -6.85 -57.04 11.92
N LYS A 2 -6.61 -55.81 11.47
CA LYS A 2 -5.69 -54.85 12.10
C LYS A 2 -6.37 -53.47 12.07
N ARG A 3 -6.38 -52.84 13.24
CA ARG A 3 -7.24 -51.71 13.63
C ARG A 3 -6.72 -50.40 13.06
N PHE A 4 -7.64 -49.59 12.52
CA PHE A 4 -7.42 -48.17 12.22
C PHE A 4 -7.47 -47.38 13.54
N ILE A 5 -6.44 -46.59 13.83
CA ILE A 5 -6.44 -45.63 14.93
C ILE A 5 -6.73 -44.26 14.33
N ILE A 6 -7.94 -43.76 14.61
CA ILE A 6 -8.35 -42.38 14.42
C ILE A 6 -7.80 -41.60 15.61
N VAL A 7 -6.90 -40.65 15.37
CA VAL A 7 -6.49 -39.68 16.40
C VAL A 7 -7.32 -38.42 16.21
N ALA A 8 -8.30 -38.25 17.11
CA ALA A 8 -9.05 -37.02 17.27
C ALA A 8 -8.15 -35.95 17.91
N LEU A 9 -8.08 -34.77 17.30
CA LEU A 9 -7.41 -33.60 17.87
C LEU A 9 -8.26 -33.05 19.01
N ILE A 10 -7.78 -33.26 20.24
CA ILE A 10 -8.37 -32.77 21.48
C ILE A 10 -8.01 -31.30 21.66
N ALA A 11 -9.04 -30.47 21.82
CA ALA A 11 -8.91 -29.09 22.27
C ALA A 11 -8.37 -29.07 23.71
N PHE A 12 -7.21 -28.44 23.92
CA PHE A 12 -6.65 -28.23 25.24
C PHE A 12 -6.98 -26.83 25.75
N SER A 13 -7.97 -26.78 26.63
CA SER A 13 -8.16 -25.72 27.61
C SER A 13 -7.31 -26.01 28.84
N PHE A 14 -6.42 -25.09 29.22
CA PHE A 14 -5.85 -25.03 30.57
C PHE A 14 -5.83 -23.59 31.07
N SER A 15 -6.71 -23.31 32.04
CA SER A 15 -6.44 -22.46 33.20
C SER A 15 -5.56 -23.29 34.18
N SER A 16 -4.64 -22.80 35.00
CA SER A 16 -4.47 -21.50 35.67
C SER A 16 -3.01 -21.31 36.15
N CYS A 17 -2.53 -20.06 36.19
CA CYS A 17 -1.80 -19.54 37.35
C CYS A 17 -2.39 -18.18 37.67
N THR A 18 -2.84 -18.03 38.91
CA THR A 18 -3.54 -16.87 39.48
C THR A 18 -2.54 -15.82 39.92
N ASP A 19 -2.38 -14.78 39.13
CA ASP A 19 -2.18 -13.43 39.65
C ASP A 19 -3.48 -12.67 39.40
N SER A 20 -4.06 -12.11 40.45
CA SER A 20 -5.22 -11.25 40.39
C SER A 20 -4.85 -9.96 39.66
N LEU A 21 -4.96 -9.96 38.33
CA LEU A 21 -5.06 -8.75 37.54
C LEU A 21 -6.55 -8.47 37.37
N GLY A 22 -6.99 -7.36 37.96
CA GLY A 22 -8.39 -6.97 38.03
C GLY A 22 -9.10 -7.06 36.68
N ASP A 23 -10.32 -7.56 36.74
CA ASP A 23 -11.31 -7.51 35.69
C ASP A 23 -11.48 -6.07 35.18
N ASN A 24 -10.78 -5.76 34.10
CA ASN A 24 -11.18 -4.81 33.09
C ASN A 24 -10.59 -5.32 31.78
N VAL A 25 -11.22 -6.35 31.20
CA VAL A 25 -11.06 -6.62 29.76
C VAL A 25 -11.67 -5.42 29.07
N GLN A 26 -10.84 -4.40 28.85
CA GLN A 26 -11.26 -3.18 28.22
C GLN A 26 -11.69 -3.53 26.79
N ASN A 27 -13.00 -3.48 26.55
CA ASN A 27 -13.55 -3.70 25.22
C ASN A 27 -13.16 -2.51 24.36
N CYS A 28 -12.19 -2.70 23.47
CA CYS A 28 -11.69 -1.66 22.58
C CYS A 28 -12.51 -1.52 21.29
N GLY A 29 -13.66 -2.19 21.17
CA GLY A 29 -14.54 -2.07 20.02
C GLY A 29 -13.94 -2.69 18.74
N ASP A 30 -14.54 -2.35 17.60
CA ASP A 30 -14.17 -2.90 16.30
C ASP A 30 -12.93 -2.21 15.71
N VAL A 31 -12.08 -3.02 15.09
CA VAL A 31 -10.91 -2.55 14.34
C VAL A 31 -11.34 -1.96 13.00
N ARG A 32 -10.91 -0.72 12.75
CA ARG A 32 -11.20 0.06 11.52
C ARG A 32 -9.92 0.53 10.85
N ASN A 33 -9.94 0.60 9.52
CA ASN A 33 -8.81 1.15 8.77
C ASN A 33 -8.77 2.68 8.94
N VAL A 34 -7.57 3.21 9.12
CA VAL A 34 -7.33 4.67 9.15
C VAL A 34 -6.89 5.11 7.77
N ALA A 35 -7.47 6.19 7.25
CA ALA A 35 -6.96 6.81 6.03
C ALA A 35 -5.64 7.52 6.30
N TYR A 36 -4.67 7.34 5.40
CA TYR A 36 -3.39 8.02 5.46
C TYR A 36 -2.82 8.25 4.08
N GLU A 37 -1.95 9.24 3.93
CA GLU A 37 -1.31 9.63 2.67
C GLU A 37 0.19 9.53 2.83
N ASN A 38 0.94 9.21 1.78
CA ASN A 38 2.39 9.32 1.87
C ASN A 38 2.81 10.78 2.05
N PHE A 39 3.81 11.02 2.88
CA PHE A 39 4.38 12.35 3.07
C PHE A 39 5.73 12.42 2.36
N LYS A 40 5.84 13.29 1.37
CA LYS A 40 7.11 13.64 0.73
C LYS A 40 7.42 15.10 1.02
N TYR A 41 8.58 15.32 1.60
CA TYR A 41 9.08 16.66 1.86
C TYR A 41 10.39 16.87 1.10
N CYS A 42 10.57 18.04 0.49
CA CYS A 42 11.78 18.33 -0.29
C CYS A 42 13.02 18.57 0.58
N GLY A 43 12.82 18.94 1.85
CA GLY A 43 13.90 19.18 2.79
C GLY A 43 14.57 17.88 3.24
N GLN A 44 15.89 17.88 3.29
CA GLN A 44 16.63 16.76 3.85
C GLN A 44 16.45 16.70 5.38
N PRO A 45 16.40 15.50 5.98
CA PRO A 45 16.48 15.37 7.44
C PRO A 45 17.72 16.08 7.98
N LYS A 46 17.57 16.88 9.04
CA LYS A 46 18.70 17.60 9.67
C LYS A 46 19.62 16.68 10.44
N GLU A 47 19.05 15.63 11.02
CA GLU A 47 19.76 14.63 11.82
C GLU A 47 19.31 13.24 11.42
N ASN A 48 20.27 12.32 11.38
CA ASN A 48 20.00 10.91 11.17
C ASN A 48 19.93 10.21 12.52
N PRO A 49 18.91 9.35 12.75
CA PRO A 49 18.79 8.65 14.02
C PRO A 49 19.86 7.56 14.15
N THR A 50 20.37 7.37 15.37
CA THR A 50 21.38 6.36 15.67
C THR A 50 20.79 4.96 15.93
N LYS A 51 19.47 4.89 16.14
CA LYS A 51 18.70 3.66 16.37
C LYS A 51 17.32 3.78 15.71
N PRO A 52 16.58 2.67 15.51
CA PRO A 52 15.21 2.75 15.05
C PRO A 52 14.35 3.63 15.97
N ILE A 53 13.64 4.59 15.40
CA ILE A 53 12.72 5.49 16.11
C ILE A 53 11.49 5.76 15.27
N TYR A 54 10.44 6.29 15.91
CA TYR A 54 9.37 6.98 15.22
C TYR A 54 9.35 8.45 15.63
N VAL A 55 8.81 9.30 14.76
CA VAL A 55 8.60 10.72 15.05
C VAL A 55 7.15 11.09 14.76
N LEU A 56 6.60 11.97 15.60
CA LEU A 56 5.30 12.60 15.37
C LEU A 56 5.53 14.08 15.16
N ILE A 57 5.03 14.60 14.05
CA ILE A 57 5.13 16.01 13.68
C ILE A 57 3.71 16.56 13.61
N ASN A 58 3.40 17.45 14.54
CA ASN A 58 2.08 18.00 14.81
C ASN A 58 1.96 19.48 14.46
N SER A 59 3.05 20.11 13.99
CA SER A 59 3.07 21.51 13.58
C SER A 59 4.19 21.81 12.57
N ASN A 60 4.13 23.00 11.97
CA ASN A 60 5.17 23.51 11.08
C ASN A 60 6.51 23.68 11.80
N GLU A 61 6.49 24.12 13.05
CA GLU A 61 7.70 24.31 13.86
C GLU A 61 8.37 22.97 14.15
N GLU A 62 7.61 21.92 14.44
CA GLU A 62 8.16 20.56 14.60
C GLU A 62 8.75 20.04 13.29
N LEU A 63 8.09 20.28 12.15
CA LEU A 63 8.61 19.90 10.85
C LEU A 63 9.97 20.57 10.59
N GLN A 64 10.07 21.86 10.87
CA GLN A 64 11.31 22.64 10.71
C GLN A 64 12.41 22.23 11.68
N LYS A 65 12.09 21.56 12.81
CA LYS A 65 13.11 20.95 13.68
C LYS A 65 13.71 19.69 13.04
N HIS A 66 12.90 18.92 12.33
CA HIS A 66 13.32 17.64 11.75
C HIS A 66 13.94 17.79 10.35
N PHE A 67 13.48 18.75 9.55
CA PHE A 67 13.89 18.89 8.16
C PHE A 67 14.47 20.27 7.87
N ALA A 68 15.45 20.30 6.96
CA ALA A 68 15.94 21.54 6.38
C ALA A 68 14.82 22.21 5.57
N PRO A 69 14.78 23.55 5.48
CA PRO A 69 13.88 24.22 4.55
C PRO A 69 14.21 23.81 3.12
N CYS A 70 13.23 23.87 2.23
CA CYS A 70 13.42 23.62 0.80
C CYS A 70 12.67 24.63 -0.07
N ASP A 71 13.22 24.85 -1.26
CA ASP A 71 12.73 25.75 -2.30
C ASP A 71 12.73 24.99 -3.65
N PRO A 72 11.60 24.90 -4.39
CA PRO A 72 10.27 25.44 -4.05
C PRO A 72 9.64 24.78 -2.83
N PHE A 73 8.84 25.57 -2.10
CA PHE A 73 8.13 25.11 -0.91
C PHE A 73 7.19 23.94 -1.23
N SER A 74 7.27 22.87 -0.43
CA SER A 74 6.35 21.73 -0.51
C SER A 74 5.09 21.99 0.30
N PRO A 75 3.88 21.76 -0.25
CA PRO A 75 2.63 21.91 0.49
C PRO A 75 2.62 21.07 1.78
N LEU A 76 2.27 21.72 2.89
CA LEU A 76 2.19 21.07 4.20
C LEU A 76 0.76 20.62 4.51
N PRO A 77 0.58 19.54 5.28
CA PRO A 77 -0.74 19.16 5.74
C PRO A 77 -1.32 20.22 6.68
N ASP A 78 -2.65 20.29 6.75
CA ASP A 78 -3.32 21.03 7.81
C ASP A 78 -3.06 20.36 9.16
N PHE A 79 -2.06 20.87 9.87
CA PHE A 79 -1.67 20.37 11.17
C PHE A 79 -2.72 20.59 12.26
N THR A 80 -3.82 21.32 12.02
CA THR A 80 -4.91 21.37 13.00
C THR A 80 -5.70 20.06 13.04
N GLN A 81 -5.82 19.39 11.90
CA GLN A 81 -6.59 18.13 11.74
C GLN A 81 -5.69 16.91 11.54
N LYS A 82 -4.50 17.09 10.99
CA LYS A 82 -3.58 16.02 10.59
C LYS A 82 -2.24 16.11 11.32
N ARG A 83 -1.47 15.03 11.26
CA ARG A 83 -0.08 14.94 11.73
C ARG A 83 0.73 14.12 10.75
N VAL A 84 2.05 14.26 10.78
CA VAL A 84 2.96 13.35 10.10
C VAL A 84 3.51 12.35 11.11
N LEU A 85 3.47 11.06 10.74
CA LEU A 85 4.19 9.99 11.41
C LEU A 85 5.36 9.57 10.52
N GLY A 86 6.56 9.58 11.07
CA GLY A 86 7.75 9.01 10.44
C GLY A 86 8.17 7.74 11.15
N LEU A 87 8.48 6.68 10.39
CA LEU A 87 9.23 5.51 10.84
C LEU A 87 10.65 5.58 10.28
N LEU A 88 11.65 5.58 11.15
CA LEU A 88 13.05 5.67 10.76
C LEU A 88 13.80 4.45 11.28
N SER A 89 14.48 3.73 10.39
CA SER A 89 15.15 2.46 10.71
C SER A 89 16.50 2.60 11.43
N GLY A 90 17.01 3.82 11.61
CA GLY A 90 18.40 4.02 12.03
C GLY A 90 19.40 3.66 10.91
N PRO A 91 20.71 3.58 11.23
CA PRO A 91 21.74 3.28 10.25
C PRO A 91 21.60 1.84 9.73
N LYS A 92 21.67 1.67 8.40
CA LYS A 92 21.71 0.38 7.72
C LYS A 92 22.96 0.29 6.85
N PRO A 93 23.60 -0.88 6.73
CA PRO A 93 24.94 -0.99 6.13
C PRO A 93 24.96 -0.86 4.60
N THR A 94 23.81 -0.95 3.93
CA THR A 94 23.73 -0.92 2.46
C THR A 94 22.50 -0.18 1.97
N SER A 95 22.46 0.16 0.68
CA SER A 95 21.29 0.76 0.02
C SER A 95 20.08 -0.18 -0.16
N GLY A 96 20.23 -1.49 0.05
CA GLY A 96 19.14 -2.46 -0.16
C GLY A 96 18.15 -2.59 0.99
N TYR A 97 18.39 -1.92 2.12
CA TYR A 97 17.46 -1.90 3.24
C TYR A 97 16.36 -0.88 3.00
N ASP A 98 15.14 -1.23 3.40
CA ASP A 98 14.00 -0.32 3.34
C ASP A 98 13.07 -0.53 4.54
N ILE A 99 12.25 0.46 4.86
CA ILE A 99 11.17 0.37 5.83
C ILE A 99 9.90 0.95 5.20
N LYS A 100 8.78 0.26 5.37
CA LYS A 100 7.50 0.68 4.82
C LYS A 100 6.35 0.46 5.76
N ILE A 101 5.49 1.47 5.89
CA ILE A 101 4.23 1.36 6.59
C ILE A 101 3.27 0.55 5.72
N GLN A 102 2.95 -0.65 6.21
CA GLN A 102 2.06 -1.59 5.54
C GLN A 102 0.61 -1.30 5.90
N SER A 103 0.30 -0.90 7.14
CA SER A 103 -1.04 -0.49 7.53
C SER A 103 -1.15 0.40 8.75
N VAL A 104 -2.26 1.13 8.79
CA VAL A 104 -2.71 1.87 9.97
C VAL A 104 -4.16 1.50 10.20
N VAL A 105 -4.41 0.88 11.34
CA VAL A 105 -5.75 0.57 11.82
C VAL A 105 -5.90 1.16 13.21
N GLU A 106 -7.13 1.36 13.64
CA GLU A 106 -7.43 1.79 14.99
C GLU A 106 -8.61 1.01 15.54
N ASP A 107 -8.69 0.99 16.86
CA ASP A 107 -9.87 0.63 17.62
C ASP A 107 -10.18 1.82 18.56
N ASP A 108 -11.06 1.68 19.53
CA ASP A 108 -11.41 2.79 20.43
C ASP A 108 -10.34 3.10 21.47
N CYS A 109 -9.39 2.18 21.69
CA CYS A 109 -8.30 2.33 22.64
C CYS A 109 -7.02 2.87 22.01
N GLN A 110 -6.68 2.45 20.79
CA GLN A 110 -5.34 2.64 20.24
C GLN A 110 -5.30 2.68 18.71
N ILE A 111 -4.17 3.16 18.18
CA ILE A 111 -3.81 3.07 16.76
C ILE A 111 -2.69 2.04 16.63
N LEU A 112 -2.89 1.05 15.76
CA LEU A 112 -1.88 0.07 15.39
C LEU A 112 -1.28 0.42 14.02
N VAL A 113 0.03 0.67 13.99
CA VAL A 113 0.80 0.87 12.77
C VAL A 113 1.58 -0.41 12.48
N GLN A 114 1.22 -1.09 11.41
CA GLN A 114 1.96 -2.24 10.91
C GLN A 114 3.00 -1.78 9.89
N TYR A 115 4.23 -2.25 10.04
CA TYR A 115 5.33 -1.90 9.14
C TYR A 115 6.15 -3.14 8.77
N SER A 116 6.83 -3.07 7.63
CA SER A 116 7.78 -4.09 7.19
C SER A 116 9.15 -3.48 7.04
N GLU A 117 10.18 -4.30 7.20
CA GLU A 117 11.56 -3.94 6.81
C GLU A 117 12.00 -4.88 5.69
N ARG A 118 12.59 -4.32 4.64
CA ARG A 118 13.30 -5.07 3.61
C ARG A 118 14.74 -5.25 4.05
N VAL A 119 15.23 -6.47 3.91
CA VAL A 119 16.66 -6.81 4.02
C VAL A 119 17.09 -7.26 2.63
N PRO A 120 18.22 -6.78 2.10
CA PRO A 120 18.72 -7.24 0.81
C PRO A 120 19.04 -8.74 0.88
N GLY A 121 18.80 -9.46 -0.21
CA GLY A 121 19.18 -10.87 -0.31
C GLY A 121 20.70 -11.07 -0.35
N ASP A 122 21.18 -12.25 0.02
CA ASP A 122 22.62 -12.56 0.13
C ASP A 122 23.43 -12.31 -1.16
N SER A 123 22.77 -12.40 -2.33
CA SER A 123 23.37 -12.17 -3.64
C SER A 123 22.85 -10.92 -4.34
N GLU A 124 22.09 -10.07 -3.63
CA GLU A 124 21.56 -8.83 -4.19
C GLU A 124 22.68 -7.80 -4.37
N ILE A 125 22.80 -7.25 -5.58
CA ILE A 125 23.79 -6.22 -5.87
C ILE A 125 23.29 -4.90 -5.28
N VAL A 126 23.92 -4.45 -4.19
CA VAL A 126 23.58 -3.23 -3.46
C VAL A 126 24.82 -2.39 -3.18
N LEU A 127 24.64 -1.08 -3.02
CA LEU A 127 25.73 -0.19 -2.63
C LEU A 127 26.08 -0.40 -1.16
N GLN A 128 27.36 -0.62 -0.88
CA GLN A 128 27.91 -0.82 0.46
C GLN A 128 28.16 0.54 1.14
N THR A 129 27.08 1.26 1.44
CA THR A 129 27.12 2.56 2.10
C THR A 129 26.08 2.63 3.20
N ILE A 130 26.40 3.38 4.27
CA ILE A 130 25.46 3.58 5.37
C ILE A 130 24.27 4.40 4.87
N THR A 131 23.07 3.85 5.01
CA THR A 131 21.80 4.51 4.68
C THR A 131 20.92 4.66 5.91
N TYR A 132 19.89 5.50 5.81
CA TYR A 132 18.92 5.74 6.87
C TYR A 132 17.50 5.62 6.32
N PRO A 133 17.01 4.39 6.05
CA PRO A 133 15.68 4.19 5.50
C PRO A 133 14.61 4.80 6.39
N ALA A 134 13.64 5.46 5.77
CA ALA A 134 12.51 6.07 6.45
C ALA A 134 11.25 6.05 5.59
N ASP A 135 10.10 5.98 6.26
CA ASP A 135 8.80 6.12 5.63
C ASP A 135 7.95 7.12 6.42
N TYR A 136 7.32 8.05 5.72
CA TYR A 136 6.53 9.10 6.34
C TYR A 136 5.12 9.10 5.76
N ILE A 137 4.14 9.21 6.64
CA ILE A 137 2.72 9.32 6.26
C ILE A 137 2.04 10.46 6.98
N ILE A 138 1.04 11.04 6.33
CA ILE A 138 0.08 11.97 6.92
C ILE A 138 -1.13 11.16 7.39
N LEU A 139 -1.55 11.33 8.63
CA LEU A 139 -2.76 10.69 9.18
C LEU A 139 -3.54 11.69 10.05
N PRO A 140 -4.84 11.44 10.34
CA PRO A 140 -5.63 12.26 11.25
C PRO A 140 -4.99 12.38 12.64
N LYS A 141 -5.15 13.53 13.29
CA LYS A 141 -4.77 13.69 14.70
C LYS A 141 -5.68 12.85 15.59
N SER A 142 -5.07 12.19 16.57
CA SER A 142 -5.73 11.37 17.58
C SER A 142 -4.95 11.42 18.90
N SER A 143 -5.65 11.43 20.03
CA SER A 143 -5.04 11.30 21.35
C SER A 143 -4.73 9.85 21.73
N LYS A 144 -5.19 8.88 20.92
CA LYS A 144 -4.97 7.45 21.17
C LYS A 144 -3.46 7.13 21.14
N PRO A 145 -2.98 6.23 22.02
CA PRO A 145 -1.63 5.69 21.93
C PRO A 145 -1.42 5.01 20.57
N ILE A 146 -0.20 5.15 20.04
CA ILE A 146 0.23 4.48 18.81
C ILE A 146 1.13 3.30 19.19
N ILE A 147 0.80 2.12 18.68
CA ILE A 147 1.58 0.90 18.84
C ILE A 147 2.09 0.47 17.47
N PHE A 148 3.30 -0.09 17.44
CA PHE A 148 3.96 -0.53 16.23
C PHE A 148 4.09 -2.05 16.21
N SER A 149 3.81 -2.66 15.06
CA SER A 149 3.97 -4.10 14.85
C SER A 149 4.71 -4.36 13.55
N LYS A 150 5.81 -5.10 13.64
CA LYS A 150 6.53 -5.56 12.44
C LYS A 150 5.76 -6.72 11.82
N VAL A 151 5.48 -6.62 10.53
CA VAL A 151 4.80 -7.63 9.72
C VAL A 151 5.60 -7.94 8.45
N ASN A 152 5.22 -9.01 7.75
CA ASN A 152 5.72 -9.27 6.41
C ASN A 152 5.20 -8.21 5.43
N ALA A 153 6.01 -7.87 4.43
CA ALA A 153 5.59 -6.96 3.37
C ALA A 153 4.41 -7.56 2.58
N VAL A 154 3.44 -6.71 2.22
CA VAL A 154 2.36 -7.11 1.32
C VAL A 154 2.90 -7.16 -0.11
N VAL A 155 3.11 -8.37 -0.61
CA VAL A 155 3.66 -8.62 -1.95
C VAL A 155 2.58 -8.90 -2.99
N ASP A 156 1.40 -9.36 -2.57
CA ASP A 156 0.28 -9.63 -3.47
C ASP A 156 -0.65 -8.43 -3.58
N TYR A 157 -0.80 -7.89 -4.79
CA TYR A 157 -1.68 -6.77 -5.06
C TYR A 157 -2.06 -6.70 -6.54
N ALA A 158 -3.12 -5.95 -6.84
CA ALA A 158 -3.44 -5.52 -8.19
C ALA A 158 -3.50 -3.99 -8.26
N ILE A 159 -2.86 -3.40 -9.26
CA ILE A 159 -3.09 -2.00 -9.63
C ILE A 159 -4.05 -1.99 -10.80
N VAL A 160 -5.18 -1.34 -10.62
CA VAL A 160 -6.19 -1.13 -11.66
C VAL A 160 -6.23 0.34 -12.01
N GLY A 161 -6.39 0.66 -13.29
CA GLY A 161 -6.58 2.06 -13.64
C GLY A 161 -7.10 2.31 -15.04
N THR A 162 -7.43 3.57 -15.27
CA THR A 162 -7.71 4.14 -16.58
C THR A 162 -6.78 5.33 -16.79
N TYR A 163 -6.31 5.49 -18.01
CA TYR A 163 -5.48 6.61 -18.45
C TYR A 163 -5.96 7.10 -19.81
N GLY A 164 -5.61 8.32 -20.20
CA GLY A 164 -5.87 8.86 -21.53
C GLY A 164 -5.41 10.29 -21.68
N GLU A 165 -5.48 10.79 -22.91
CA GLU A 165 -5.14 12.18 -23.18
C GLU A 165 -6.28 13.09 -22.74
N CYS A 166 -6.10 13.82 -21.65
CA CYS A 166 -6.97 14.94 -21.38
C CYS A 166 -6.30 16.03 -20.55
N ALA A 167 -6.80 17.25 -20.71
CA ALA A 167 -6.21 18.49 -20.18
C ALA A 167 -6.38 18.67 -18.66
N THR A 168 -6.88 17.67 -17.92
CA THR A 168 -7.18 17.77 -16.48
C THR A 168 -6.52 16.63 -15.70
N THR A 169 -6.33 16.82 -14.38
CA THR A 169 -5.73 15.81 -13.49
C THR A 169 -6.62 14.58 -13.23
N ASP A 170 -7.83 14.56 -13.79
CA ASP A 170 -8.83 13.51 -13.54
C ASP A 170 -8.73 12.33 -14.52
N CYS A 171 -7.83 12.40 -15.49
CA CYS A 171 -7.63 11.41 -16.56
C CYS A 171 -6.90 10.15 -16.11
N TYR A 172 -6.05 10.26 -15.10
CA TYR A 172 -5.28 9.16 -14.55
C TYR A 172 -5.93 8.71 -13.25
N GLN A 173 -6.68 7.61 -13.31
CA GLN A 173 -7.35 7.03 -12.15
C GLN A 173 -6.71 5.69 -11.86
N PHE A 174 -5.89 5.63 -10.80
CA PHE A 174 -5.17 4.41 -10.44
C PHE A 174 -5.39 4.06 -8.99
N TYR A 175 -5.64 2.78 -8.76
CA TYR A 175 -5.88 2.22 -7.44
C TYR A 175 -5.10 0.93 -7.28
N ARG A 176 -4.39 0.80 -6.16
CA ARG A 176 -3.82 -0.47 -5.73
C ARG A 176 -4.78 -1.14 -4.76
N VAL A 177 -5.18 -2.36 -5.09
CA VAL A 177 -6.10 -3.19 -4.33
C VAL A 177 -5.34 -4.36 -3.73
N GLU A 178 -5.52 -4.56 -2.44
CA GLU A 178 -4.94 -5.62 -1.63
C GLU A 178 -6.03 -6.24 -0.74
N ASN A 179 -5.74 -7.38 -0.09
CA ASN A 179 -6.69 -8.09 0.78
C ASN A 179 -7.34 -7.20 1.86
N TYR A 180 -6.60 -6.25 2.42
CA TYR A 180 -7.06 -5.47 3.58
C TYR A 180 -7.09 -3.97 3.34
N LYS A 181 -6.84 -3.52 2.11
CA LYS A 181 -6.64 -2.11 1.81
C LYS A 181 -6.80 -1.78 0.35
N VAL A 182 -7.24 -0.54 0.10
CA VAL A 182 -7.10 0.13 -1.18
C VAL A 182 -6.26 1.39 -1.03
N PHE A 183 -5.34 1.61 -1.96
CA PHE A 183 -4.65 2.87 -2.15
C PHE A 183 -5.17 3.55 -3.42
N LYS A 184 -5.38 4.86 -3.37
CA LYS A 184 -5.55 5.73 -4.54
C LYS A 184 -4.25 6.43 -4.84
N TYR A 185 -3.79 6.40 -6.08
CA TYR A 185 -2.68 7.22 -6.52
C TYR A 185 -3.17 8.58 -7.01
N PHE A 186 -2.43 9.65 -6.75
CA PHE A 186 -2.84 11.01 -7.09
C PHE A 186 -1.66 11.90 -7.53
N ASN A 187 -1.97 13.04 -8.14
CA ASN A 187 -1.01 13.95 -8.80
C ASN A 187 -0.23 13.27 -9.93
N LEU A 188 -0.90 12.38 -10.69
CA LEU A 188 -0.34 11.77 -11.88
C LEU A 188 -0.62 12.69 -13.08
N THR A 189 0.43 12.99 -13.84
CA THR A 189 0.35 13.72 -15.11
C THR A 189 0.56 12.82 -16.31
N SER A 190 1.05 11.60 -16.09
CA SER A 190 1.30 10.58 -17.09
C SER A 190 1.15 9.18 -16.48
N LEU A 191 1.11 8.17 -17.35
CA LEU A 191 1.12 6.78 -16.94
C LEU A 191 2.45 6.45 -16.27
N ALA A 192 2.39 6.02 -15.01
CA ALA A 192 3.59 5.73 -14.24
C ALA A 192 4.29 4.45 -14.73
N SER A 193 5.61 4.50 -14.83
CA SER A 193 6.45 3.33 -15.03
C SER A 193 6.60 2.50 -13.75
N ASP A 194 6.56 3.17 -12.59
CA ASP A 194 6.70 2.59 -11.26
C ASP A 194 5.73 3.27 -10.27
N PHE A 195 4.77 2.49 -9.76
CA PHE A 195 3.78 2.96 -8.80
C PHE A 195 4.32 3.10 -7.38
N TYR A 196 5.48 2.51 -7.07
CA TYR A 196 6.09 2.56 -5.74
C TYR A 196 6.49 3.99 -5.35
N GLN A 197 6.88 4.79 -6.35
CA GLN A 197 7.39 6.14 -6.15
C GLN A 197 6.29 7.21 -6.22
N LEU A 198 5.03 6.84 -6.45
CA LEU A 198 3.95 7.81 -6.62
C LEU A 198 3.41 8.32 -5.28
N ASN A 199 2.61 9.38 -5.36
CA ASN A 199 1.82 9.79 -4.21
C ASN A 199 0.59 8.90 -4.10
N TYR A 200 0.30 8.47 -2.88
CA TYR A 200 -0.78 7.55 -2.57
C TYR A 200 -1.56 7.98 -1.34
N LYS A 201 -2.84 7.61 -1.33
CA LYS A 201 -3.76 7.72 -0.20
C LYS A 201 -4.34 6.34 0.09
N ALA A 202 -4.05 5.77 1.25
CA ALA A 202 -4.75 4.62 1.77
C ALA A 202 -6.18 5.02 2.18
N LEU A 203 -7.17 4.25 1.73
CA LEU A 203 -8.59 4.49 1.99
C LEU A 203 -9.07 3.72 3.23
N VAL A 204 -10.16 4.19 3.85
CA VAL A 204 -10.73 3.59 5.07
C VAL A 204 -11.46 2.26 4.84
N PHE A 205 -11.67 1.86 3.59
CA PHE A 205 -12.40 0.63 3.28
C PHE A 205 -11.47 -0.49 2.82
N ARG A 206 -12.00 -1.71 2.88
CA ARG A 206 -11.41 -2.91 2.30
C ARG A 206 -12.21 -3.32 1.08
N ASP A 207 -11.52 -3.85 0.11
CA ASP A 207 -12.13 -4.32 -1.13
C ASP A 207 -11.99 -5.84 -1.22
N ASP A 208 -12.88 -6.46 -1.98
CA ASP A 208 -12.84 -7.91 -2.18
C ASP A 208 -11.81 -8.26 -3.26
N TYR A 209 -10.55 -8.36 -2.83
CA TYR A 209 -9.42 -8.68 -3.69
C TYR A 209 -9.55 -10.08 -4.28
N ALA A 210 -9.96 -11.07 -3.48
CA ALA A 210 -10.11 -12.46 -3.94
C ALA A 210 -11.15 -12.58 -5.06
N SER A 211 -12.33 -11.95 -4.91
CA SER A 211 -13.36 -11.92 -5.95
C SER A 211 -12.97 -11.09 -7.18
N PHE A 212 -12.04 -10.13 -7.04
CA PHE A 212 -11.46 -9.46 -8.20
C PHE A 212 -10.51 -10.40 -8.97
N LEU A 213 -9.60 -11.07 -8.26
CA LEU A 213 -8.64 -11.99 -8.86
C LEU A 213 -9.30 -13.17 -9.59
N SER A 214 -10.45 -13.66 -9.09
CA SER A 214 -11.18 -14.74 -9.76
C SER A 214 -11.64 -14.37 -11.17
N LYS A 215 -11.82 -13.07 -11.44
CA LYS A 215 -12.27 -12.53 -12.73
C LYS A 215 -11.14 -12.33 -13.74
N ILE A 216 -9.88 -12.46 -13.33
CA ILE A 216 -8.75 -12.34 -14.26
C ILE A 216 -8.79 -13.53 -15.24
N PRO A 217 -8.84 -13.28 -16.57
CA PRO A 217 -8.86 -14.31 -17.60
C PRO A 217 -7.66 -15.26 -17.54
N THR A 218 -7.85 -16.50 -17.98
CA THR A 218 -6.78 -17.51 -18.04
C THR A 218 -5.64 -17.07 -18.95
N GLU A 219 -5.96 -16.38 -20.05
CA GLU A 219 -4.97 -15.79 -20.97
C GLU A 219 -4.00 -14.85 -20.23
N ILE A 220 -4.52 -13.96 -19.39
CA ILE A 220 -3.71 -13.02 -18.60
C ILE A 220 -2.93 -13.77 -17.51
N LYS A 221 -3.54 -14.74 -16.84
CA LYS A 221 -2.86 -15.57 -15.82
C LYS A 221 -1.65 -16.31 -16.38
N ASN A 222 -1.72 -16.73 -17.64
CA ASN A 222 -0.65 -17.47 -18.29
C ASN A 222 0.56 -16.61 -18.68
N LEU A 223 0.47 -15.27 -18.61
CA LEU A 223 1.58 -14.37 -18.92
C LEU A 223 2.71 -14.42 -17.88
N LYS A 224 2.42 -14.80 -16.63
CA LYS A 224 3.42 -15.14 -15.59
C LYS A 224 4.58 -14.16 -15.51
N GLY A 225 4.28 -12.86 -15.33
CA GLY A 225 5.30 -11.82 -15.18
C GLY A 225 5.65 -11.06 -16.46
N GLN A 226 4.97 -11.36 -17.57
CA GLN A 226 5.15 -10.63 -18.82
C GLN A 226 4.26 -9.39 -18.89
N THR A 227 4.69 -8.44 -19.71
CA THR A 227 3.90 -7.29 -20.12
C THR A 227 3.23 -7.60 -21.46
N LYS A 228 1.93 -7.32 -21.59
CA LYS A 228 1.19 -7.41 -22.86
C LYS A 228 0.33 -6.17 -23.09
N THR A 229 0.36 -5.67 -24.31
CA THR A 229 -0.57 -4.65 -24.80
C THR A 229 -1.57 -5.34 -25.72
N PHE A 230 -2.86 -5.08 -25.49
CA PHE A 230 -3.96 -5.51 -26.34
C PHE A 230 -4.51 -4.29 -27.09
N GLY A 231 -4.52 -4.35 -28.42
CA GLY A 231 -4.89 -3.23 -29.27
C GLY A 231 -3.82 -2.12 -29.30
N SER A 232 -4.25 -0.87 -29.46
CA SER A 232 -3.38 0.31 -29.53
C SER A 232 -3.96 1.49 -28.74
N PRO A 233 -3.86 1.49 -27.40
CA PRO A 233 -4.46 2.51 -26.52
C PRO A 233 -4.16 3.98 -26.90
N ASN A 234 -3.03 4.23 -27.57
CA ASN A 234 -2.60 5.58 -27.96
C ASN A 234 -2.90 5.93 -29.42
N ALA A 235 -3.54 5.05 -30.21
CA ALA A 235 -3.78 5.31 -31.64
C ALA A 235 -4.91 6.34 -31.91
N HIS A 236 -5.76 6.57 -30.92
CA HIS A 236 -6.94 7.46 -31.02
C HIS A 236 -6.97 8.53 -29.90
N ASP A 237 -5.85 8.74 -29.22
CA ASP A 237 -5.72 9.65 -28.05
C ASP A 237 -6.72 9.37 -26.90
N GLN A 238 -7.46 8.27 -26.99
CA GLN A 238 -8.49 7.86 -26.02
C GLN A 238 -7.92 7.25 -24.75
N GLY A 239 -6.64 6.86 -24.77
CA GLY A 239 -6.00 6.14 -23.70
C GLY A 239 -6.47 4.70 -23.57
N GLY A 240 -6.43 4.18 -22.35
CA GLY A 240 -6.74 2.79 -22.12
C GLY A 240 -6.98 2.39 -20.67
N VAL A 241 -7.08 1.09 -20.49
CA VAL A 241 -7.31 0.42 -19.22
C VAL A 241 -6.05 -0.34 -18.82
N TYR A 242 -5.69 -0.29 -17.54
CA TYR A 242 -4.45 -0.85 -17.02
C TYR A 242 -4.70 -1.89 -15.93
N LEU A 243 -3.92 -2.97 -15.97
CA LEU A 243 -3.73 -3.90 -14.87
C LEU A 243 -2.23 -4.09 -14.61
N GLU A 244 -1.81 -3.93 -13.37
CA GLU A 244 -0.62 -4.58 -12.83
C GLU A 244 -1.08 -5.63 -11.84
N TRP A 245 -0.56 -6.85 -11.94
CA TRP A 245 -0.88 -7.91 -10.98
C TRP A 245 0.41 -8.50 -10.46
N ASN A 246 0.67 -8.30 -9.17
CA ASN A 246 1.78 -8.88 -8.45
C ASN A 246 1.30 -10.10 -7.67
N GLN A 247 1.90 -11.25 -7.95
CA GLN A 247 1.67 -12.50 -7.24
C GLN A 247 3.01 -13.10 -6.82
N GLY A 248 3.29 -13.14 -5.53
CA GLY A 248 4.53 -13.69 -4.97
C GLY A 248 5.78 -12.98 -5.48
N GLY A 249 5.69 -11.69 -5.83
CA GLY A 249 6.79 -10.92 -6.43
C GLY A 249 6.86 -10.97 -7.95
N VAL A 250 6.04 -11.79 -8.62
CA VAL A 250 5.97 -11.84 -10.09
C VAL A 250 4.94 -10.84 -10.59
N VAL A 251 5.38 -9.85 -11.36
CA VAL A 251 4.54 -8.72 -11.81
C VAL A 251 4.13 -8.88 -13.27
N THR A 252 2.85 -9.11 -13.53
CA THR A 252 2.25 -9.12 -14.87
C THR A 252 1.63 -7.76 -15.16
N LYS A 253 1.90 -7.15 -16.32
CA LYS A 253 1.34 -5.85 -16.71
C LYS A 253 0.51 -5.95 -17.99
N ILE A 254 -0.66 -5.34 -17.99
CA ILE A 254 -1.58 -5.34 -19.12
C ILE A 254 -2.01 -3.93 -19.44
N TYR A 255 -1.89 -3.57 -20.71
CA TYR A 255 -2.44 -2.35 -21.30
C TYR A 255 -3.54 -2.77 -22.27
N LEU A 256 -4.75 -2.26 -22.08
CA LEU A 256 -5.92 -2.60 -22.88
C LEU A 256 -6.39 -1.35 -23.60
N ASP A 257 -6.55 -1.45 -24.92
CA ASP A 257 -7.23 -0.45 -25.71
C ASP A 257 -8.70 -0.35 -25.27
N ASN A 258 -9.23 0.86 -25.25
CA ASN A 258 -10.65 1.08 -25.01
C ASN A 258 -11.49 0.44 -26.12
N ASP A 259 -11.02 0.46 -27.36
CA ASP A 259 -11.68 -0.23 -28.47
C ASP A 259 -11.53 -1.75 -28.36
N ASN A 260 -12.51 -2.47 -28.91
CA ASN A 260 -12.42 -3.92 -29.03
C ASN A 260 -11.62 -4.26 -30.28
N THR A 261 -10.41 -4.77 -30.08
CA THR A 261 -9.50 -5.16 -31.17
C THR A 261 -9.45 -6.67 -31.36
N ALA A 262 -8.99 -7.15 -32.51
CA ALA A 262 -9.01 -8.56 -32.86
C ALA A 262 -8.17 -9.47 -31.94
N ASP A 263 -7.18 -8.90 -31.25
CA ASP A 263 -6.34 -9.58 -30.27
C ASP A 263 -6.93 -9.62 -28.86
N GLN A 264 -8.08 -8.95 -28.62
CA GLN A 264 -8.84 -9.06 -27.38
C GLN A 264 -9.86 -10.19 -27.48
N THR A 265 -9.61 -11.29 -26.76
CA THR A 265 -10.59 -12.37 -26.62
C THR A 265 -11.85 -11.88 -25.89
N ALA A 266 -12.97 -12.60 -26.03
CA ALA A 266 -14.23 -12.24 -25.36
C ALA A 266 -14.06 -12.12 -23.83
N GLU A 267 -13.22 -12.97 -23.22
CA GLU A 267 -12.89 -12.89 -21.79
C GLU A 267 -12.08 -11.63 -21.45
N VAL A 268 -11.12 -11.25 -22.30
CA VAL A 268 -10.33 -10.01 -22.12
C VAL A 268 -11.23 -8.78 -22.26
N ILE A 269 -12.15 -8.75 -23.22
CA ILE A 269 -13.14 -7.67 -23.37
C ILE A 269 -14.03 -7.57 -22.12
N ALA A 270 -14.54 -8.70 -21.63
CA ALA A 270 -15.36 -8.71 -20.41
C ALA A 270 -14.56 -8.23 -19.19
N PHE A 271 -13.30 -8.64 -19.07
CA PHE A 271 -12.44 -8.23 -17.97
C PHE A 271 -12.02 -6.75 -18.03
N LYS A 272 -11.86 -6.18 -19.24
CA LYS A 272 -11.69 -4.72 -19.43
C LYS A 272 -12.83 -3.95 -18.76
N LYS A 273 -14.07 -4.39 -18.95
CA LYS A 273 -15.25 -3.80 -18.30
C LYS A 273 -15.22 -3.97 -16.78
N VAL A 274 -14.77 -5.14 -16.27
CA VAL A 274 -14.57 -5.36 -14.82
C VAL A 274 -13.61 -4.34 -14.23
N ILE A 275 -12.50 -4.04 -14.91
CA ILE A 275 -11.53 -3.03 -14.45
C ILE A 275 -12.17 -1.64 -14.47
N GLN A 276 -12.84 -1.24 -15.55
CA GLN A 276 -13.51 0.05 -15.65
C GLN A 276 -14.55 0.25 -14.54
N ASP A 277 -15.37 -0.76 -14.27
CA ASP A 277 -16.37 -0.72 -13.20
C ASP A 277 -15.73 -0.66 -11.81
N LYS A 278 -14.62 -1.38 -11.61
CA LYS A 278 -13.83 -1.29 -10.39
C LYS A 278 -13.31 0.13 -10.18
N VAL A 279 -12.68 0.73 -11.20
CA VAL A 279 -12.17 2.11 -11.12
C VAL A 279 -13.28 3.10 -10.83
N ALA A 280 -14.44 2.98 -11.49
CA ALA A 280 -15.61 3.82 -11.23
C ALA A 280 -16.12 3.68 -9.79
N LEU A 281 -16.22 2.45 -9.28
CA LEU A 281 -16.60 2.17 -7.88
C LEU A 281 -15.61 2.74 -6.88
N LEU A 282 -14.30 2.60 -7.13
CA LEU A 282 -13.28 3.09 -6.21
C LEU A 282 -13.23 4.63 -6.19
N LYS A 283 -13.48 5.27 -7.34
CA LYS A 283 -13.58 6.74 -7.44
C LYS A 283 -14.67 7.33 -6.54
N THR A 284 -15.82 6.67 -6.38
CA THR A 284 -16.90 7.17 -5.51
C THR A 284 -16.60 7.03 -4.01
N LYS A 285 -15.59 6.23 -3.64
CA LYS A 285 -15.22 5.96 -2.24
C LYS A 285 -13.97 6.73 -1.77
N SER A 286 -13.34 7.51 -2.65
CA SER A 286 -11.98 8.04 -2.44
C SER A 286 -11.87 9.53 -2.16
#